data_AF-A0A9W7E530-F1
#
_entry.id   AF-A0A9W7E530-F1
#
_cell.length_a   1.000
_cell.length_b   1.000
_cell.length_c   1.000
_cell.angle_alpha   90.00
_cell.angle_beta   90.00
_cell.angle_gamma   90.00
#
_symmetry.space_group_name_H-M   'P 1'
#
loop_
_entity.id
_entity.type
_entity.pdbx_description
1 polymer ?
#
loop_
_entity_poly.entity_id
_entity_poly.type
_entity_poly.pdbx_seq_one_letter_code
_entity_poly.pdbx_strand_id
1 'polypeptide(L)'
;MKFVILSTLLTLAHTFTPTSTFLSPSLTSTSLSSATSSSAPPASEAYNPDNSDFDFDPTSGNGPALYRNNKSSLWVPQRARPRRNRKSAAMRAMVRENVVTPADFIYPLFVHEEGPDDVPIPSMPGCVRHTMDSLLKEIEESVALGVNSFVLFPKVPEGVKNNLGTEAYSPDNLNNRAVRAIKARFPSVTVCTDVALDPYSNQGHDGIVHESKVLNDETINQLCKQAVSQARA
;
A
#
# COMPACT_ATOMS: atom_id res chain seq x y z
N MET A 1 -13.20 1.00 10.10
CA MET A 1 -11.81 0.77 9.68
C MET A 1 -10.97 2.05 9.67
N LYS A 2 -11.54 3.22 10.02
CA LYS A 2 -10.79 4.33 10.64
C LYS A 2 -10.35 3.88 12.06
N PHE A 3 -9.12 4.19 12.48
CA PHE A 3 -8.54 4.03 13.84
C PHE A 3 -7.96 2.71 14.40
N VAL A 4 -8.12 1.53 13.78
CA VAL A 4 -7.65 0.28 14.44
C VAL A 4 -6.14 0.01 14.30
N ILE A 5 -5.44 0.64 13.34
CA ILE A 5 -4.02 0.31 13.08
C ILE A 5 -3.03 1.20 13.88
N LEU A 6 -3.43 2.40 14.32
CA LEU A 6 -2.48 3.35 14.93
C LEU A 6 -2.44 3.36 16.47
N SER A 7 -3.49 2.89 17.16
CA SER A 7 -3.51 2.85 18.62
C SER A 7 -2.59 1.78 19.23
N THR A 8 -2.19 0.76 18.47
CA THR A 8 -1.44 -0.39 18.99
C THR A 8 0.07 -0.17 19.09
N LEU A 9 0.59 0.91 18.48
CA LEU A 9 2.03 1.20 18.45
C LEU A 9 2.54 2.04 19.64
N LEU A 10 1.66 2.71 20.38
CA LEU A 10 2.08 3.61 21.47
C LEU A 10 2.20 2.93 22.85
N THR A 11 1.66 1.72 23.04
CA THR A 11 1.60 1.08 24.37
C THR A 11 2.70 0.04 24.63
N LEU A 12 3.55 -0.29 23.65
CA LEU A 12 4.56 -1.36 23.78
C LEU A 12 6.01 -0.89 24.04
N ALA A 13 6.22 0.38 24.36
CA ALA A 13 7.57 0.95 24.50
C ALA A 13 8.13 1.00 25.93
N HIS A 14 7.39 0.59 26.97
CA HIS A 14 7.85 0.61 28.35
C HIS A 14 7.57 -0.71 29.05
N THR A 15 8.49 -1.67 28.92
CA THR A 15 8.96 -2.61 29.97
C THR A 15 9.68 -3.77 29.30
N PHE A 16 11.01 -3.73 29.21
CA PHE A 16 11.79 -4.97 29.11
C PHE A 16 13.21 -4.74 29.63
N THR A 17 13.40 -5.00 30.92
CA THR A 17 14.71 -5.19 31.57
C THR A 17 15.19 -6.63 31.36
N PRO A 18 16.47 -6.89 31.05
CA PRO A 18 16.96 -8.25 30.86
C PRO A 18 17.46 -8.85 32.18
N THR A 19 16.83 -9.91 32.68
CA THR A 19 17.37 -10.75 33.74
C THR A 19 18.19 -11.90 33.13
N SER A 20 19.50 -11.84 33.37
CA SER A 20 20.45 -12.92 33.10
C SER A 20 20.18 -14.11 34.02
N THR A 21 19.95 -15.31 33.48
CA THR A 21 20.10 -16.55 34.23
C THR A 21 20.85 -17.56 33.38
N PHE A 22 22.11 -17.81 33.75
CA PHE A 22 22.93 -18.91 33.28
C PHE A 22 22.39 -20.22 33.89
N LEU A 23 22.15 -21.23 33.06
CA LEU A 23 21.93 -22.61 33.50
C LEU A 23 22.77 -23.55 32.62
N SER A 24 23.84 -24.08 33.21
CA SER A 24 24.57 -25.24 32.71
C SER A 24 23.76 -26.51 32.95
N PRO A 25 23.71 -27.47 32.01
CA PRO A 25 23.38 -28.84 32.33
C PRO A 25 24.66 -29.68 32.53
N SER A 26 24.63 -30.43 33.62
CA SER A 26 25.57 -31.47 34.04
C SER A 26 25.72 -32.60 33.03
N LEU A 27 26.95 -33.10 32.91
CA LEU A 27 27.29 -34.35 32.24
C LEU A 27 26.72 -35.54 33.01
N THR A 28 25.86 -36.33 32.37
CA THR A 28 25.55 -37.71 32.78
C THR A 28 26.00 -38.64 31.67
N SER A 29 26.95 -39.51 32.01
CA SER A 29 27.38 -40.62 31.17
C SER A 29 26.29 -41.69 31.15
N THR A 30 26.01 -42.23 29.97
CA THR A 30 25.32 -43.52 29.85
C THR A 30 25.93 -44.27 28.67
N SER A 31 26.19 -45.54 28.93
CA SER A 31 27.08 -46.45 28.23
C SER A 31 26.66 -46.80 26.79
N LEU A 32 27.68 -47.11 25.99
CA LEU A 32 27.57 -47.74 24.67
C LEU A 32 26.71 -49.01 24.70
N SER A 33 25.83 -49.13 23.71
CA SER A 33 25.47 -50.43 23.14
C SER A 33 25.64 -50.36 21.62
N SER A 34 26.56 -51.19 21.13
CA SER A 34 26.86 -51.45 19.73
C SER A 34 25.67 -52.09 19.02
N ALA A 35 25.24 -51.52 17.90
CA ALA A 35 24.49 -52.22 16.87
C ALA A 35 25.07 -51.85 15.49
N THR A 36 25.74 -52.86 14.96
CA THR A 36 26.24 -53.12 13.61
C THR A 36 25.55 -52.43 12.42
N SER A 37 26.41 -51.92 11.54
CA SER A 37 26.34 -51.95 10.07
C SER A 37 25.03 -51.51 9.39
N SER A 38 25.06 -50.29 8.84
CA SER A 38 24.46 -50.05 7.52
C SER A 38 25.40 -49.14 6.74
N SER A 39 25.94 -49.71 5.67
CA SER A 39 26.81 -49.12 4.66
C SER A 39 26.48 -47.65 4.34
N ALA A 40 27.51 -46.80 4.37
CA ALA A 40 27.48 -45.52 3.71
C ALA A 40 26.99 -45.72 2.25
N PRO A 41 26.12 -44.84 1.72
CA PRO A 41 25.78 -44.91 0.30
C PRO A 41 27.07 -44.81 -0.53
N PRO A 42 27.12 -45.50 -1.70
CA PRO A 42 28.29 -45.47 -2.57
C PRO A 42 28.63 -44.02 -2.91
N ALA A 43 29.91 -43.74 -3.14
CA ALA A 43 30.43 -42.43 -3.49
C ALA A 43 29.83 -41.94 -4.82
N SER A 44 28.58 -41.48 -4.80
CA SER A 44 28.04 -40.55 -5.78
C SER A 44 28.94 -39.33 -5.72
N GLU A 45 29.65 -39.07 -6.81
CA GLU A 45 30.56 -37.95 -7.04
C GLU A 45 30.77 -37.04 -5.82
N ALA A 46 31.89 -37.25 -5.13
CA ALA A 46 32.25 -36.42 -3.98
C ALA A 46 32.10 -34.95 -4.36
N TYR A 47 31.30 -34.21 -3.59
CA TYR A 47 31.06 -32.78 -3.80
C TYR A 47 32.40 -32.06 -3.99
N ASN A 48 32.65 -31.59 -5.22
CA ASN A 48 33.84 -30.82 -5.56
C ASN A 48 33.52 -29.32 -5.36
N PRO A 49 34.05 -28.66 -4.31
CA PRO A 49 33.75 -27.27 -4.01
C PRO A 49 34.28 -26.29 -5.07
N ASP A 50 35.20 -26.72 -5.93
CA ASP A 50 35.87 -25.87 -6.93
C ASP A 50 35.19 -25.88 -8.30
N ASN A 51 34.17 -26.72 -8.50
CA ASN A 51 33.39 -26.73 -9.75
C ASN A 51 32.37 -25.58 -9.73
N SER A 52 32.60 -24.51 -10.50
CA SER A 52 31.69 -23.35 -10.59
C SER A 52 30.31 -23.70 -11.11
N ASP A 53 30.20 -24.79 -11.87
CA ASP A 53 29.00 -25.15 -12.67
C ASP A 53 28.08 -26.13 -11.93
N PHE A 54 28.37 -26.43 -10.67
CA PHE A 54 27.50 -27.27 -9.84
C PHE A 54 26.25 -26.49 -9.40
N ASP A 55 25.22 -26.49 -10.25
CA ASP A 55 23.87 -26.15 -9.82
C ASP A 55 23.25 -27.37 -9.13
N PHE A 56 22.73 -27.16 -7.92
CA PHE A 56 22.17 -28.27 -7.15
C PHE A 56 20.79 -28.62 -7.72
N ASP A 57 20.67 -29.81 -8.32
CA ASP A 57 19.38 -30.35 -8.78
C ASP A 57 18.77 -31.28 -7.71
N PRO A 58 17.68 -30.89 -7.05
CA PRO A 58 17.02 -31.69 -6.02
C PRO A 58 16.33 -32.96 -6.57
N THR A 59 16.22 -33.10 -7.90
CA THR A 59 15.59 -34.23 -8.58
C THR A 59 16.60 -35.21 -9.17
N SER A 60 17.89 -34.88 -9.14
CA SER A 60 18.97 -35.74 -9.64
C SER A 60 19.29 -36.88 -8.67
N GLY A 61 19.38 -38.12 -9.18
CA GLY A 61 19.82 -39.31 -8.46
C GLY A 61 18.73 -40.18 -7.81
N ASN A 62 19.09 -41.41 -7.41
CA ASN A 62 18.18 -42.44 -6.87
C ASN A 62 18.05 -42.41 -5.32
N GLY A 63 18.16 -41.24 -4.68
CA GLY A 63 18.08 -41.12 -3.22
C GLY A 63 17.76 -39.70 -2.75
N PRO A 64 17.45 -39.49 -1.47
CA PRO A 64 17.24 -38.14 -0.95
C PRO A 64 18.50 -37.32 -1.17
N ALA A 65 18.38 -36.12 -1.73
CA ALA A 65 19.48 -35.17 -2.00
C ALA A 65 20.08 -34.56 -0.70
N LEU A 66 20.20 -35.39 0.34
CA LEU A 66 20.63 -35.07 1.69
C LEU A 66 22.00 -35.71 1.94
N TYR A 67 22.98 -34.86 2.20
CA TYR A 67 24.34 -35.21 2.56
C TYR A 67 24.55 -35.02 4.07
N ARG A 68 25.72 -35.41 4.58
CA ARG A 68 26.14 -35.07 5.95
C ARG A 68 27.30 -34.07 5.91
N ASN A 69 27.28 -33.07 6.79
CA ASN A 69 28.40 -32.12 6.95
C ASN A 69 29.54 -32.72 7.81
N ASN A 70 30.61 -31.94 8.05
CA ASN A 70 31.74 -32.32 8.90
C ASN A 70 31.38 -32.62 10.37
N LYS A 71 30.15 -32.32 10.80
CA LYS A 71 29.59 -32.64 12.13
C LYS A 71 28.52 -33.73 12.04
N SER A 72 28.50 -34.51 10.96
CA SER A 72 27.54 -35.60 10.70
C SER A 72 26.06 -35.19 10.68
N SER A 73 25.76 -33.88 10.63
CA SER A 73 24.39 -33.35 10.56
C SER A 73 23.90 -33.29 9.10
N LEU A 74 22.59 -33.37 8.89
CA LEU A 74 22.00 -33.26 7.55
C LEU A 74 22.36 -31.94 6.86
N TRP A 75 22.72 -32.02 5.59
CA TRP A 75 23.20 -30.92 4.78
C TRP A 75 22.79 -31.09 3.32
N VAL A 76 22.44 -29.99 2.66
CA VAL A 76 22.14 -29.94 1.22
C VAL A 76 23.19 -29.05 0.57
N PRO A 77 23.96 -29.45 -0.45
CA PRO A 77 25.09 -28.68 -0.99
C PRO A 77 24.69 -27.47 -1.87
N GLN A 78 23.52 -26.86 -1.64
CA GLN A 78 23.13 -25.61 -2.29
C GLN A 78 24.03 -24.45 -1.88
N ARG A 79 24.68 -23.81 -2.86
CA ARG A 79 25.48 -22.58 -2.68
C ARG A 79 24.60 -21.36 -2.36
N ALA A 80 23.67 -21.05 -3.25
CA ALA A 80 22.73 -19.94 -3.09
C ALA A 80 21.68 -20.26 -2.03
N ARG A 81 21.62 -19.49 -0.94
CA ARG A 81 20.61 -19.67 0.10
C ARG A 81 19.90 -18.36 0.38
N PRO A 82 18.82 -18.04 -0.36
CA PRO A 82 18.10 -16.77 -0.21
C PRO A 82 17.54 -16.53 1.21
N ARG A 83 17.33 -17.61 2.00
CA ARG A 83 16.96 -17.49 3.43
C ARG A 83 18.00 -16.75 4.27
N ARG A 84 19.28 -16.67 3.85
CA ARG A 84 20.33 -15.89 4.53
C ARG A 84 19.95 -14.41 4.61
N ASN A 85 19.38 -13.84 3.53
CA ASN A 85 18.91 -12.45 3.48
C ASN A 85 17.63 -12.21 4.30
N ARG A 86 17.05 -13.26 4.90
CA ARG A 86 15.80 -13.18 5.70
C ARG A 86 16.00 -13.53 7.17
N LYS A 87 17.23 -13.78 7.60
CA LYS A 87 17.58 -14.33 8.92
C LYS A 87 17.20 -13.43 10.10
N SER A 88 17.24 -12.11 9.93
CA SER A 88 16.91 -11.14 10.97
C SER A 88 16.16 -9.94 10.38
N ALA A 89 15.49 -9.16 11.25
CA ALA A 89 14.87 -7.91 10.86
C ALA A 89 15.89 -6.92 10.26
N ALA A 90 17.07 -6.80 10.88
CA ALA A 90 18.16 -5.95 10.39
C ALA A 90 18.64 -6.34 8.98
N MET A 91 18.80 -7.65 8.71
CA MET A 91 19.20 -8.13 7.38
C MET A 91 18.12 -7.79 6.34
N ARG A 92 16.84 -8.05 6.65
CA ARG A 92 15.74 -7.72 5.73
C ARG A 92 15.60 -6.21 5.50
N ALA A 93 15.94 -5.38 6.49
CA ALA A 93 15.95 -3.94 6.34
C ALA A 93 17.09 -3.47 5.42
N MET A 94 18.30 -4.03 5.57
CA MET A 94 19.46 -3.73 4.73
C MET A 94 19.22 -4.02 3.24
N VAL A 95 18.56 -5.14 2.92
CA VAL A 95 18.30 -5.56 1.53
C VAL A 95 16.91 -5.18 1.02
N ARG A 96 16.19 -4.29 1.70
CA ARG A 96 14.84 -3.89 1.28
C ARG A 96 14.91 -3.00 0.04
N GLU A 97 14.24 -3.43 -1.03
CA GLU A 97 14.24 -2.72 -2.31
C GLU A 97 13.21 -1.58 -2.37
N ASN A 98 12.07 -1.74 -1.69
CA ASN A 98 10.96 -0.78 -1.75
C ASN A 98 10.56 -0.32 -0.34
N VAL A 99 10.32 0.98 -0.20
CA VAL A 99 9.80 1.61 1.01
C VAL A 99 8.59 2.44 0.60
N VAL A 100 7.50 2.30 1.35
CA VAL A 100 6.31 3.15 1.23
C VAL A 100 6.30 4.07 2.43
N THR A 101 6.11 5.35 2.18
CA THR A 101 6.08 6.46 3.11
C THR A 101 4.75 7.21 2.98
N PRO A 102 4.35 8.01 3.98
CA PRO A 102 3.14 8.82 3.86
C PRO A 102 3.09 9.74 2.63
N ALA A 103 4.26 10.19 2.16
CA ALA A 103 4.38 11.06 0.99
C ALA A 103 4.03 10.36 -0.34
N ASP A 104 4.00 9.02 -0.36
CA ASP A 104 3.65 8.23 -1.55
C ASP A 104 2.13 8.11 -1.74
N PHE A 105 1.33 8.57 -0.77
CA PHE A 105 -0.13 8.46 -0.85
C PHE A 105 -0.78 9.72 -1.43
N ILE A 106 -1.78 9.50 -2.27
CA ILE A 106 -2.80 10.48 -2.63
C ILE A 106 -4.08 10.07 -1.93
N TYR A 107 -4.68 10.98 -1.16
CA TYR A 107 -5.90 10.67 -0.40
C TYR A 107 -7.16 11.20 -1.10
N PRO A 108 -8.06 10.33 -1.59
CA PRO A 108 -9.34 10.73 -2.16
C PRO A 108 -10.32 11.22 -1.10
N LEU A 109 -10.90 12.39 -1.33
CA LEU A 109 -11.87 13.03 -0.45
C LEU A 109 -13.14 13.40 -1.22
N PHE A 110 -14.29 13.18 -0.59
CA PHE A 110 -15.60 13.52 -1.14
C PHE A 110 -16.14 14.77 -0.44
N VAL A 111 -16.67 15.72 -1.19
CA VAL A 111 -17.23 16.97 -0.64
C VAL A 111 -18.67 17.17 -1.09
N HIS A 112 -19.55 17.69 -0.23
CA HIS A 112 -20.96 17.99 -0.56
C HIS A 112 -21.43 19.31 0.08
N GLU A 113 -22.61 19.78 -0.35
CA GLU A 113 -23.27 20.97 0.20
C GLU A 113 -24.75 20.75 0.56
N GLU A 114 -25.16 19.49 0.71
CA GLU A 114 -26.57 19.09 0.97
C GLU A 114 -27.03 19.36 2.42
N GLY A 115 -26.15 19.78 3.32
CA GLY A 115 -26.47 20.04 4.73
C GLY A 115 -25.26 20.48 5.57
N PRO A 116 -25.46 20.73 6.87
CA PRO A 116 -24.41 21.18 7.79
C PRO A 116 -23.54 20.04 8.33
N ASP A 117 -23.93 18.79 8.10
CA ASP A 117 -23.30 17.61 8.68
C ASP A 117 -22.68 16.71 7.60
N ASP A 118 -21.62 16.00 7.96
CA ASP A 118 -20.99 15.01 7.10
C ASP A 118 -21.92 13.81 6.86
N VAL A 119 -21.91 13.28 5.63
CA VAL A 119 -22.80 12.18 5.24
C VAL A 119 -21.99 10.90 5.01
N PRO A 120 -22.20 9.82 5.82
CA PRO A 120 -21.54 8.54 5.58
C PRO A 120 -21.87 7.95 4.20
N ILE A 121 -20.91 7.26 3.60
CA ILE A 121 -21.09 6.51 2.36
C ILE A 121 -21.26 5.02 2.71
N PRO A 122 -22.49 4.45 2.68
CA PRO A 122 -22.73 3.10 3.22
C PRO A 122 -21.92 2.00 2.52
N SER A 123 -21.69 2.14 1.22
CA SER A 123 -20.89 1.20 0.42
C SER A 123 -19.37 1.33 0.66
N MET A 124 -18.92 2.39 1.33
CA MET A 124 -17.51 2.65 1.64
C MET A 124 -17.33 2.88 3.15
N PRO A 125 -17.33 1.81 3.97
CA PRO A 125 -17.30 1.93 5.43
C PRO A 125 -16.09 2.72 5.94
N GLY A 126 -16.37 3.85 6.61
CA GLY A 126 -15.35 4.78 7.11
C GLY A 126 -15.14 6.01 6.22
N CYS A 127 -15.64 6.00 4.98
CA CYS A 127 -15.67 7.18 4.12
C CYS A 127 -16.95 7.98 4.36
N VAL A 128 -16.81 9.30 4.28
CA VAL A 128 -17.91 10.25 4.40
C VAL A 128 -17.81 11.24 3.24
N ARG A 129 -18.94 11.86 2.91
CA ARG A 129 -18.96 13.12 2.17
C ARG A 129 -18.79 14.20 3.21
N HIS A 130 -17.74 15.00 3.04
CA HIS A 130 -17.37 16.06 3.94
C HIS A 130 -18.11 17.35 3.61
N THR A 131 -18.55 18.05 4.65
CA THR A 131 -18.75 19.50 4.59
C THR A 131 -17.42 20.22 4.33
N MET A 132 -17.46 21.50 3.96
CA MET A 132 -16.23 22.26 3.73
C MET A 132 -15.34 22.32 4.98
N ASP A 133 -15.93 22.50 6.16
CA ASP A 133 -15.20 22.63 7.41
C ASP A 133 -14.53 21.30 7.82
N SER A 134 -15.28 20.18 7.72
CA SER A 134 -14.71 18.86 8.02
C SER A 134 -13.66 18.42 7.00
N LEU A 135 -13.81 18.81 5.72
CA LEU A 135 -12.80 18.57 4.68
C LEU A 135 -11.47 19.22 5.06
N LEU A 136 -11.48 20.50 5.45
CA LEU A 136 -10.27 21.22 5.84
C LEU A 136 -9.63 20.62 7.11
N LYS A 137 -10.45 20.13 8.05
CA LYS A 137 -9.96 19.43 9.24
C LYS A 137 -9.32 18.07 8.89
N GLU A 138 -9.95 17.29 8.03
CA GLU A 138 -9.40 15.99 7.58
C GLU A 138 -8.07 16.18 6.85
N ILE A 139 -7.92 17.25 6.05
CA ILE A 139 -6.66 17.61 5.41
C ILE A 139 -5.60 18.02 6.43
N GLU A 140 -5.96 18.82 7.45
CA GLU A 140 -5.05 19.21 8.54
C GLU A 140 -4.48 17.99 9.26
N GLU A 141 -5.34 17.04 9.63
CA GLU A 141 -4.95 15.78 10.28
C GLU A 141 -4.07 14.92 9.34
N SER A 142 -4.41 14.86 8.05
CA SER A 142 -3.64 14.11 7.04
C SER A 142 -2.23 14.67 6.84
N VAL A 143 -2.10 16.00 6.79
CA VAL A 143 -0.81 16.71 6.67
C VAL A 143 0.05 16.44 7.89
N ALA A 144 -0.52 16.44 9.10
CA ALA A 144 0.20 16.10 10.33
C ALA A 144 0.76 14.66 10.32
N LEU A 145 0.13 13.75 9.56
CA LEU A 145 0.58 12.37 9.35
C LEU A 145 1.57 12.22 8.17
N GLY A 146 1.86 13.29 7.43
CA GLY A 146 2.79 13.32 6.30
C GLY A 146 2.16 13.06 4.93
N VAL A 147 0.82 12.99 4.83
CA VAL A 147 0.10 12.88 3.55
C VAL A 147 -0.18 14.28 3.03
N ASN A 148 0.42 14.63 1.89
CA ASN A 148 0.39 16.00 1.35
C ASN A 148 -0.30 16.12 -0.01
N SER A 149 -0.88 15.03 -0.53
CA SER A 149 -1.52 14.98 -1.84
C SER A 149 -2.96 14.50 -1.71
N PHE A 150 -3.90 15.26 -2.27
CA PHE A 150 -5.34 15.00 -2.15
C PHE A 150 -6.00 15.02 -3.53
N VAL A 151 -7.02 14.17 -3.73
CA VAL A 151 -7.89 14.24 -4.91
C VAL A 151 -9.34 14.47 -4.48
N LEU A 152 -10.01 15.44 -5.11
CA LEU A 152 -11.34 15.88 -4.70
C LEU A 152 -12.43 15.37 -5.64
N PHE A 153 -13.50 14.87 -5.05
CA PHE A 153 -14.70 14.41 -5.75
C PHE A 153 -15.95 15.11 -5.19
N PRO A 154 -16.59 16.01 -5.97
CA PRO A 154 -17.78 16.71 -5.53
C PRO A 154 -19.05 15.87 -5.69
N LYS A 155 -19.91 15.84 -4.67
CA LYS A 155 -21.32 15.46 -4.80
C LYS A 155 -22.12 16.71 -5.14
N VAL A 156 -22.29 16.92 -6.45
CA VAL A 156 -23.00 18.08 -7.01
C VAL A 156 -24.52 17.92 -6.82
N PRO A 157 -25.25 18.98 -6.42
CA PRO A 157 -26.71 18.94 -6.30
C PRO A 157 -27.39 18.59 -7.62
N GLU A 158 -28.46 17.79 -7.57
CA GLU A 158 -29.16 17.36 -8.80
C GLU A 158 -29.75 18.53 -9.61
N GLY A 159 -30.13 19.64 -8.95
CA GLY A 159 -30.76 20.79 -9.59
C GLY A 159 -29.85 21.59 -10.54
N VAL A 160 -28.53 21.43 -10.46
CA VAL A 160 -27.56 22.10 -11.35
C VAL A 160 -27.00 21.18 -12.43
N LYS A 161 -27.39 19.89 -12.42
CA LYS A 161 -26.91 18.91 -13.40
C LYS A 161 -27.66 19.02 -14.71
N ASN A 162 -26.92 18.89 -15.82
CA ASN A 162 -27.48 18.81 -17.15
C ASN A 162 -26.55 18.04 -18.09
N ASN A 163 -27.07 17.58 -19.23
CA ASN A 163 -26.30 16.79 -20.19
C ASN A 163 -25.05 17.50 -20.76
N LEU A 164 -25.02 18.84 -20.74
CA LEU A 164 -23.86 19.62 -21.16
C LEU A 164 -22.79 19.76 -20.06
N GLY A 165 -23.10 19.39 -18.81
CA GLY A 165 -22.20 19.53 -17.67
C GLY A 165 -21.79 20.99 -17.40
N THR A 166 -22.69 21.97 -17.60
CA THR A 166 -22.30 23.40 -17.55
C THR A 166 -21.75 23.84 -16.19
N GLU A 167 -22.14 23.18 -15.11
CA GLU A 167 -21.63 23.46 -13.76
C GLU A 167 -20.15 23.07 -13.60
N ALA A 168 -19.62 22.16 -14.43
CA ALA A 168 -18.25 21.66 -14.35
C ALA A 168 -17.19 22.77 -14.49
N TYR A 169 -17.51 23.85 -15.21
CA TYR A 169 -16.62 24.99 -15.41
C TYR A 169 -17.13 26.28 -14.75
N SER A 170 -18.20 26.24 -13.95
CA SER A 170 -18.66 27.39 -13.16
C SER A 170 -17.56 27.82 -12.18
N PRO A 171 -17.15 29.12 -12.15
CA PRO A 171 -16.10 29.59 -11.26
C PRO A 171 -16.36 29.31 -9.77
N ASP A 172 -17.64 29.27 -9.39
CA ASP A 172 -18.11 29.10 -8.02
C ASP A 172 -18.69 27.72 -7.73
N ASN A 173 -18.45 26.74 -8.61
CA ASN A 173 -18.84 25.36 -8.33
C ASN A 173 -18.16 24.83 -7.05
N LEU A 174 -18.75 23.78 -6.48
CA LEU A 174 -18.30 23.21 -5.21
C LEU A 174 -16.83 22.79 -5.24
N ASN A 175 -16.36 22.19 -6.33
CA ASN A 175 -14.98 21.72 -6.45
C ASN A 175 -13.99 22.89 -6.43
N ASN A 176 -14.25 23.94 -7.22
CA ASN A 176 -13.41 25.13 -7.31
C ASN A 176 -13.38 25.91 -6.00
N ARG A 177 -14.52 26.01 -5.28
CA ARG A 177 -14.55 26.58 -3.93
C ARG A 177 -13.73 25.75 -2.95
N ALA A 178 -13.78 24.42 -3.03
CA ALA A 178 -12.97 23.54 -2.19
C ALA A 178 -11.47 23.71 -2.46
N VAL A 179 -11.06 23.74 -3.74
CA VAL A 179 -9.67 23.99 -4.14
C VAL A 179 -9.17 25.31 -3.56
N ARG A 180 -9.92 26.41 -3.75
CA ARG A 180 -9.58 27.73 -3.18
C ARG A 180 -9.42 27.70 -1.67
N ALA A 181 -10.37 27.09 -0.96
CA ALA A 181 -10.34 26.99 0.49
C ALA A 181 -9.13 26.20 0.99
N ILE A 182 -8.82 25.07 0.34
CA ILE A 182 -7.66 24.24 0.65
C ILE A 182 -6.37 25.01 0.39
N LYS A 183 -6.21 25.66 -0.77
CA LYS A 183 -5.00 26.40 -1.11
C LYS A 183 -4.78 27.63 -0.23
N ALA A 184 -5.87 28.28 0.21
CA ALA A 184 -5.77 29.38 1.16
C ALA A 184 -5.24 28.94 2.53
N ARG A 185 -5.64 27.76 3.03
CA ARG A 185 -5.25 27.25 4.36
C ARG A 185 -3.95 26.42 4.34
N PHE A 186 -3.73 25.67 3.27
CA PHE A 186 -2.63 24.73 3.10
C PHE A 186 -1.91 24.96 1.76
N PRO A 187 -1.18 26.08 1.59
CA PRO A 187 -0.57 26.43 0.30
C PRO A 187 0.42 25.39 -0.23
N SER A 188 1.03 24.59 0.66
CA SER A 188 2.03 23.57 0.31
C SER A 188 1.45 22.22 -0.13
N VAL A 189 0.15 21.94 0.07
CA VAL A 189 -0.41 20.63 -0.32
C VAL A 189 -0.68 20.56 -1.82
N THR A 190 -0.53 19.37 -2.38
CA THR A 190 -0.93 19.07 -3.76
C THR A 190 -2.42 18.74 -3.79
N VAL A 191 -3.16 19.41 -4.68
CA VAL A 191 -4.57 19.13 -4.92
C VAL A 191 -4.71 18.69 -6.37
N CYS A 192 -5.21 17.48 -6.56
CA CYS A 192 -5.61 16.94 -7.85
C CYS A 192 -7.13 17.10 -7.98
N THR A 193 -7.58 17.61 -9.12
CA THR A 193 -8.99 17.72 -9.46
C THR A 193 -9.35 16.73 -10.56
N ASP A 194 -10.59 16.26 -10.52
CA ASP A 194 -11.13 15.38 -11.56
C ASP A 194 -11.71 16.20 -12.73
N VAL A 195 -11.38 15.78 -13.95
CA VAL A 195 -11.81 16.40 -15.21
C VAL A 195 -12.67 15.40 -15.98
N ALA A 196 -13.92 15.30 -15.55
CA ALA A 196 -14.98 14.50 -16.16
C ALA A 196 -16.35 15.16 -15.93
N LEU A 197 -17.33 14.86 -16.78
CA LEU A 197 -18.68 15.44 -16.69
C LEU A 197 -19.66 14.62 -15.85
N ASP A 198 -19.34 13.39 -15.43
CA ASP A 198 -20.27 12.50 -14.74
C ASP A 198 -20.84 13.06 -13.42
N PRO A 199 -20.12 13.86 -12.59
CA PRO A 199 -20.72 14.47 -11.41
C PRO A 199 -21.71 15.57 -11.77
N TYR A 200 -21.58 16.17 -12.96
CA TYR A 200 -22.34 17.33 -13.43
C TYR A 200 -23.42 16.94 -14.46
N SER A 201 -23.39 15.70 -14.95
CA SER A 201 -24.32 15.16 -15.94
C SER A 201 -25.56 14.61 -15.27
N ASN A 202 -26.74 14.95 -15.79
CA ASN A 202 -27.99 14.31 -15.36
C ASN A 202 -28.18 12.90 -15.98
N GLN A 203 -27.30 12.49 -16.89
CA GLN A 203 -27.24 11.14 -17.45
C GLN A 203 -26.20 10.25 -16.73
N GLY A 204 -25.30 10.85 -15.95
CA GLY A 204 -24.24 10.13 -15.23
C GLY A 204 -23.10 9.59 -16.12
N HIS A 205 -22.96 10.10 -17.36
CA HIS A 205 -21.84 9.80 -18.24
C HIS A 205 -20.77 10.90 -18.18
N ASP A 206 -19.51 10.51 -18.39
CA ASP A 206 -18.32 11.38 -18.40
C ASP A 206 -18.33 12.43 -19.52
N GLY A 207 -19.27 12.30 -20.46
CA GLY A 207 -19.42 13.19 -21.62
C GLY A 207 -20.87 13.45 -22.01
N ILE A 208 -21.03 14.33 -23.00
CA ILE A 208 -22.33 14.74 -23.53
C ILE A 208 -22.98 13.58 -24.27
N VAL A 209 -24.21 13.25 -23.92
CA VAL A 209 -24.96 12.16 -24.56
C VAL A 209 -25.90 12.69 -25.65
N HIS A 210 -25.83 12.10 -26.84
CA HIS A 210 -26.79 12.31 -27.92
C HIS A 210 -27.04 10.99 -28.65
N GLU A 211 -28.31 10.63 -28.89
CA GLU A 211 -28.70 9.36 -29.53
C GLU A 211 -28.00 8.13 -28.92
N SER A 212 -27.92 8.08 -27.59
CA SER A 212 -27.26 7.02 -26.82
C SER A 212 -25.76 6.85 -27.09
N LYS A 213 -25.11 7.88 -27.65
CA LYS A 213 -23.66 7.95 -27.84
C LYS A 213 -23.09 9.12 -27.06
N VAL A 214 -21.88 8.93 -26.54
CA VAL A 214 -21.09 10.02 -25.97
C VAL A 214 -20.40 10.76 -27.12
N LEU A 215 -20.68 12.05 -27.26
CA LEU A 215 -20.12 12.90 -28.29
C LEU A 215 -18.71 13.35 -27.90
N ASN A 216 -17.69 12.86 -28.61
CA ASN A 216 -16.29 13.02 -28.22
C ASN A 216 -15.82 14.49 -28.21
N ASP A 217 -15.93 15.19 -29.34
CA ASP A 217 -15.30 16.50 -29.51
C ASP A 217 -16.03 17.58 -28.70
N GLU A 218 -17.36 17.49 -28.64
CA GLU A 218 -18.20 18.33 -27.81
C GLU A 218 -17.90 18.12 -26.31
N THR A 219 -17.65 16.87 -25.90
CA THR A 219 -17.21 16.55 -24.54
C THR A 219 -15.83 17.16 -24.26
N ILE A 220 -14.84 16.93 -25.12
CA ILE A 220 -13.50 17.50 -24.97
C ILE A 220 -13.57 19.03 -24.83
N ASN A 221 -14.41 19.71 -25.61
CA ASN A 221 -14.60 21.15 -25.49
C ASN A 221 -15.07 21.59 -24.09
N GLN A 222 -15.97 20.83 -23.45
CA GLN A 222 -16.40 21.12 -22.07
C GLN A 222 -15.31 20.78 -21.05
N LEU A 223 -14.62 19.65 -21.22
CA LEU A 223 -13.51 19.23 -20.34
C LEU A 223 -12.37 20.24 -20.35
N CYS A 224 -12.04 20.83 -21.51
CA CYS A 224 -11.07 21.91 -21.62
C CYS A 224 -11.48 23.13 -20.78
N LYS A 225 -12.76 23.52 -20.79
CA LYS A 225 -13.26 24.62 -19.94
C LYS A 225 -13.18 24.27 -18.46
N GLN A 226 -13.53 23.04 -18.09
CA GLN A 226 -13.44 22.54 -16.71
C GLN A 226 -11.99 22.57 -16.21
N ALA A 227 -11.04 22.03 -16.98
CA ALA A 227 -9.63 22.02 -16.63
C ALA A 227 -9.07 23.45 -16.43
N VAL A 228 -9.39 24.39 -17.33
CA VAL A 228 -8.96 25.79 -17.19
C VAL A 228 -9.64 26.47 -15.99
N SER A 229 -10.92 26.18 -15.73
CA SER A 229 -11.64 26.72 -14.57
C SER A 229 -11.02 26.24 -13.25
N GLN A 230 -10.73 24.94 -13.15
CA GLN A 230 -10.07 24.33 -11.98
C GLN A 230 -8.65 24.85 -11.79
N ALA A 231 -7.88 25.06 -12.86
CA ALA A 231 -6.53 25.62 -12.78
C ALA A 231 -6.50 27.10 -12.33
N ARG A 232 -7.61 27.84 -12.48
CA ARG A 232 -7.76 29.23 -12.01
C ARG A 232 -8.19 29.32 -10.54
N ALA A 233 -8.78 28.27 -10.00
CA ALA A 233 -9.21 28.19 -8.60
C ALA A 233 -7.99 28.10 -7.68
#